data_AF-A0ABD5DFV0-F1
#
_entry.id   AF-A0ABD5DFV0-F1
#
_cell.length_a   1.000
_cell.length_b   1.000
_cell.length_c   1.000
_cell.angle_alpha   90.00
_cell.angle_beta   90.00
_cell.angle_gamma   90.00
#
_symmetry.space_group_name_H-M   'P 1'
#
loop_
_entity.id
_entity.type
_entity.pdbx_description
1 polymer ?
#
loop_
_entity_poly.entity_id
_entity_poly.type
_entity_poly.pdbx_seq_one_letter_code
_entity_poly.pdbx_strand_id
1 'polypeptide(L)'
;LWMRAHPYDDLVVLDVTASEQLADQYLDFASHGFHVISANKLAGASSSDKYRQIHDAFEKTGRHWLYNATVGAGLPVNHTVRDLIDSGDTILGLSGIFSG
;
A
#
# COMPACT_ATOMS: atom_id res chain seq x y z
N LEU A 1 -3.19 -9.37 -21.70
CA LEU A 1 -2.63 -9.11 -20.35
C LEU A 1 -3.05 -10.25 -19.45
N TRP A 2 -2.09 -10.97 -18.87
CA TRP A 2 -2.31 -12.13 -17.99
C TRP A 2 -3.28 -11.84 -16.85
N MET A 3 -3.36 -10.56 -16.44
CA MET A 3 -4.27 -10.05 -15.41
C MET A 3 -5.76 -10.28 -15.72
N ARG A 4 -6.14 -10.51 -16.98
CA ARG A 4 -7.53 -10.80 -17.36
C ARG A 4 -7.83 -12.30 -17.55
N ALA A 5 -6.80 -13.13 -17.53
CA ALA A 5 -6.88 -14.53 -17.92
C ALA A 5 -6.32 -15.44 -16.81
N HIS A 6 -6.84 -15.28 -15.59
CA HIS A 6 -6.57 -16.16 -14.46
C HIS A 6 -7.85 -16.91 -14.04
N PRO A 7 -7.74 -18.15 -13.53
CA PRO A 7 -8.89 -18.95 -13.14
C PRO A 7 -9.38 -18.68 -11.70
N TYR A 8 -8.71 -17.80 -10.95
CA TYR A 8 -8.97 -17.55 -9.54
C TYR A 8 -9.99 -16.42 -9.31
N ASP A 9 -10.80 -16.52 -8.25
CA ASP A 9 -11.77 -15.50 -7.87
C ASP A 9 -11.10 -14.24 -7.30
N ASP A 10 -10.05 -14.43 -6.50
CA ASP A 10 -9.24 -13.36 -5.91
C ASP A 10 -7.76 -13.60 -6.16
N LEU A 11 -7.03 -12.52 -6.41
CA LEU A 11 -5.59 -12.52 -6.54
C LEU A 11 -4.95 -11.47 -5.65
N VAL A 12 -3.81 -11.84 -5.07
CA VAL A 12 -3.00 -10.98 -4.21
C VAL A 12 -1.60 -10.88 -4.80
N VAL A 13 -1.17 -9.66 -5.13
CA VAL A 13 0.20 -9.36 -5.55
C VAL A 13 1.04 -9.11 -4.30
N LEU A 14 2.16 -9.82 -4.18
CA LEU A 14 3.17 -9.59 -3.15
C LEU A 14 4.34 -8.82 -3.77
N ASP A 15 4.41 -7.51 -3.52
CA ASP A 15 5.52 -6.67 -3.99
C ASP A 15 6.56 -6.46 -2.90
N VAL A 16 7.58 -7.32 -2.91
CA VAL A 16 8.77 -7.25 -2.05
C VAL A 16 9.98 -6.69 -2.82
N THR A 17 9.74 -5.93 -3.87
CA THR A 17 10.79 -5.33 -4.70
C THR A 17 11.09 -3.88 -4.28
N ALA A 18 12.08 -3.27 -4.94
CA ALA A 18 12.31 -1.84 -4.94
C ALA A 18 12.08 -1.23 -6.34
N SER A 19 11.13 -1.78 -7.10
CA SER A 19 10.90 -1.41 -8.50
C SER A 19 9.85 -0.31 -8.63
N GLU A 20 10.23 0.82 -9.23
CA GLU A 20 9.29 1.91 -9.55
C GLU A 20 8.29 1.47 -10.62
N GLN A 21 8.78 0.76 -11.64
CA GLN A 21 7.96 0.25 -12.74
C GLN A 21 6.87 -0.73 -12.28
N LEU A 22 7.11 -1.46 -11.18
CA LEU A 22 6.09 -2.32 -10.58
C LEU A 22 5.11 -1.50 -9.72
N ALA A 23 5.61 -0.53 -8.96
CA ALA A 23 4.77 0.39 -8.18
C ALA A 23 3.81 1.21 -9.07
N ASP A 24 4.24 1.57 -10.28
CA ASP A 24 3.41 2.27 -11.28
C ASP A 24 2.20 1.46 -11.75
N GLN A 25 2.25 0.13 -11.63
CA GLN A 25 1.15 -0.77 -12.01
C GLN A 25 0.09 -0.93 -10.92
N TYR A 26 0.22 -0.28 -9.75
CA TYR A 26 -0.72 -0.45 -8.65
C TYR A 26 -2.15 -0.02 -9.00
N LEU A 27 -2.29 1.04 -9.82
CA LEU A 27 -3.59 1.44 -10.36
C LEU A 27 -4.18 0.35 -11.27
N ASP A 28 -3.34 -0.25 -12.11
CA ASP A 28 -3.76 -1.33 -13.00
C ASP A 28 -4.16 -2.57 -12.19
N PHE A 29 -3.41 -2.94 -11.14
CA PHE A 29 -3.77 -4.03 -10.22
C PHE A 29 -5.15 -3.78 -9.60
N ALA A 30 -5.39 -2.59 -9.03
CA ALA A 30 -6.68 -2.24 -8.46
C ALA A 30 -7.82 -2.35 -9.49
N SER A 31 -7.61 -1.79 -10.70
CA SER A 31 -8.62 -1.79 -11.77
C SER A 31 -8.99 -3.18 -12.29
N HIS A 32 -8.07 -4.15 -12.16
CA HIS A 32 -8.32 -5.53 -12.54
C HIS A 32 -8.78 -6.41 -11.36
N GLY A 33 -9.04 -5.81 -10.18
CA GLY A 33 -9.59 -6.52 -9.02
C GLY A 33 -8.56 -7.23 -8.14
N PHE A 34 -7.29 -6.87 -8.26
CA PHE A 34 -6.22 -7.48 -7.47
C PHE A 34 -6.08 -6.77 -6.13
N HIS A 35 -5.74 -7.52 -5.08
CA HIS A 35 -5.19 -6.98 -3.84
C HIS A 35 -3.67 -6.84 -3.98
N VAL A 36 -3.07 -5.94 -3.21
CA VAL A 36 -1.61 -5.75 -3.14
C VAL A 36 -1.16 -5.74 -1.69
N ILE A 37 -0.15 -6.55 -1.38
CA ILE A 37 0.63 -6.46 -0.13
C ILE A 37 2.06 -6.11 -0.51
N SER A 38 2.62 -5.06 0.07
CA SER A 38 3.88 -4.48 -0.39
C SER A 38 4.84 -4.12 0.74
N ALA A 39 6.12 -4.43 0.53
CA ALA A 39 7.25 -3.79 1.22
C ALA A 39 7.91 -2.71 0.36
N ASN A 40 7.49 -2.57 -0.90
CA ASN A 40 7.94 -1.54 -1.82
C ASN A 40 7.41 -0.17 -1.40
N LYS A 41 8.33 0.69 -0.96
CA LYS A 41 8.05 2.03 -0.46
C LYS A 41 7.76 3.06 -1.57
N LEU A 42 8.02 2.76 -2.85
CA LEU A 42 7.96 3.75 -3.93
C LEU A 42 6.54 4.26 -4.21
N ALA A 43 5.52 3.39 -4.14
CA ALA A 43 4.12 3.82 -4.27
C ALA A 43 3.70 4.75 -3.13
N GLY A 44 4.06 4.39 -1.88
CA GLY A 44 3.76 5.16 -0.67
C GLY A 44 4.55 6.47 -0.55
N ALA A 45 5.77 6.52 -1.08
CA ALA A 45 6.66 7.68 -1.06
C ALA A 45 6.52 8.57 -2.31
N SER A 46 5.55 8.28 -3.18
CA SER A 46 5.28 9.07 -4.38
C SER A 46 4.60 10.41 -4.06
N SER A 47 4.30 11.21 -5.08
CA SER A 47 3.58 12.47 -4.88
C SER A 47 2.24 12.23 -4.17
N SER A 48 1.79 13.19 -3.37
CA SER A 48 0.53 13.04 -2.62
C SER A 48 -0.67 12.79 -3.54
N ASP A 49 -0.66 13.33 -4.75
CA ASP A 49 -1.70 13.06 -5.76
C ASP A 49 -1.68 11.60 -6.22
N LYS A 50 -0.51 11.06 -6.57
CA LYS A 50 -0.39 9.66 -7.00
C LYS A 50 -0.74 8.69 -5.88
N TYR A 51 -0.25 8.95 -4.67
CA TYR A 51 -0.60 8.19 -3.48
C TYR A 51 -2.12 8.14 -3.26
N ARG A 52 -2.81 9.30 -3.33
CA ARG A 52 -4.27 9.37 -3.22
C ARG A 52 -4.97 8.61 -4.33
N GLN A 53 -4.53 8.76 -5.58
CA GLN A 53 -5.11 8.03 -6.71
C GLN A 53 -5.03 6.52 -6.53
N ILE A 54 -3.91 6.01 -6.02
CA ILE A 54 -3.74 4.57 -5.75
C ILE A 54 -4.72 4.15 -4.65
N HIS A 55 -4.75 4.84 -3.51
CA HIS A 55 -5.69 4.55 -2.42
C HIS A 55 -7.15 4.55 -2.89
N ASP A 56 -7.56 5.62 -3.57
CA ASP A 56 -8.91 5.75 -4.13
C ASP A 56 -9.25 4.60 -5.08
N ALA A 57 -8.30 4.14 -5.90
CA ALA A 57 -8.52 3.05 -6.84
C ALA A 57 -8.80 1.73 -6.11
N PHE A 58 -8.04 1.42 -5.06
CA PHE A 58 -8.28 0.23 -4.23
C PHE A 58 -9.62 0.33 -3.47
N GLU A 59 -9.94 1.50 -2.91
CA GLU A 59 -11.22 1.72 -2.22
C GLU A 59 -12.41 1.55 -3.17
N LYS A 60 -12.37 2.18 -4.36
CA LYS A 60 -13.44 2.12 -5.35
C LYS A 60 -13.71 0.71 -5.87
N THR A 61 -12.70 -0.15 -5.92
CA THR A 61 -12.83 -1.53 -6.42
C THR A 61 -13.08 -2.54 -5.30
N GLY A 62 -13.16 -2.10 -4.05
CA GLY A 62 -13.30 -2.97 -2.87
C GLY A 62 -12.06 -3.84 -2.63
N ARG A 63 -10.89 -3.40 -3.10
CA ARG A 63 -9.61 -4.12 -2.98
C ARG A 63 -8.73 -3.47 -1.93
N HIS A 64 -7.70 -4.20 -1.52
CA HIS A 64 -6.82 -3.76 -0.43
C HIS A 64 -5.40 -3.56 -0.93
N TRP A 65 -4.82 -2.42 -0.56
CA TRP A 65 -3.39 -2.18 -0.61
C TRP A 65 -2.84 -2.08 0.82
N LEU A 66 -2.09 -3.09 1.24
CA LEU A 66 -1.46 -3.17 2.56
C LEU A 66 0.04 -2.96 2.42
N TYR A 67 0.61 -2.06 3.23
CA TYR A 67 2.01 -1.63 3.08
C TYR A 67 2.71 -1.39 4.43
N ASN A 68 2.33 -2.13 5.48
CA ASN A 68 2.92 -1.96 6.81
C ASN A 68 4.44 -2.16 6.83
N ALA A 69 4.98 -2.99 5.95
CA ALA A 69 6.40 -3.30 5.90
C ALA A 69 7.28 -2.21 5.26
N THR A 70 6.71 -1.09 4.80
CA THR A 70 7.48 0.01 4.18
C THR A 70 8.24 0.86 5.20
N VAL A 71 7.82 0.83 6.47
CA VAL A 71 8.44 1.59 7.58
C VAL A 71 8.56 0.69 8.80
N GLY A 72 9.76 0.55 9.36
CA GLY A 72 9.99 -0.26 10.56
C GLY A 72 9.93 -1.78 10.34
N ALA A 73 9.95 -2.24 9.09
CA ALA A 73 9.90 -3.66 8.71
C ALA A 73 8.71 -4.39 9.36
N GLY A 74 8.96 -5.26 10.34
CA GLY A 74 7.90 -5.99 11.05
C GLY A 74 7.21 -5.19 12.17
N LEU A 75 7.66 -3.98 12.47
CA LEU A 75 7.06 -3.16 13.52
C LEU A 75 5.72 -2.58 13.04
N PRO A 76 4.70 -2.51 13.91
CA PRO A 76 3.36 -2.07 13.54
C PRO A 76 3.26 -0.53 13.42
N VAL A 77 4.26 0.17 12.87
CA VAL A 77 4.33 1.64 12.90
C VAL A 77 3.09 2.29 12.28
N ASN A 78 2.74 1.92 11.04
CA ASN A 78 1.57 2.47 10.35
C ASN A 78 0.26 2.10 11.06
N HIS A 79 0.18 0.89 11.62
CA HIS A 79 -1.00 0.43 12.34
C HIS A 79 -1.19 1.19 13.65
N THR A 80 -0.14 1.34 14.47
CA THR A 80 -0.21 2.11 15.72
C THR A 80 -0.61 3.55 15.47
N VAL A 81 -0.08 4.20 14.43
CA VAL A 81 -0.48 5.57 14.08
C VAL A 81 -1.96 5.64 13.68
N ARG A 82 -2.43 4.70 12.86
CA ARG A 82 -3.83 4.65 12.43
C ARG A 82 -4.78 4.35 13.59
N ASP A 83 -4.44 3.40 14.46
CA ASP A 83 -5.24 3.05 15.65
C ASP A 83 -5.42 4.25 16.58
N LEU A 84 -4.37 5.04 16.82
CA LEU A 84 -4.46 6.27 17.62
C LEU A 84 -5.40 7.30 16.98
N ILE A 85 -5.29 7.50 15.67
CA ILE A 85 -6.18 8.43 14.94
C ILE A 85 -7.63 7.94 15.02
N ASP A 86 -7.86 6.65 14.81
CA ASP A 86 -9.19 6.04 14.80
C ASP A 86 -9.81 6.02 16.22
N SER A 87 -9.00 6.02 17.29
CA SER A 87 -9.46 6.21 18.66
C SER A 87 -9.76 7.66 19.05
N GLY A 88 -9.53 8.61 18.14
CA GLY A 88 -9.80 10.04 18.32
C GLY A 88 -8.60 10.85 18.83
N ASP A 89 -7.40 10.26 18.91
CA ASP A 89 -6.19 11.01 19.25
C ASP A 89 -5.71 11.85 18.07
N THR A 90 -5.01 12.95 18.40
CA THR A 90 -4.33 13.79 17.41
C THR A 90 -2.83 13.58 17.49
N ILE A 91 -2.22 13.17 16.38
CA ILE A 91 -0.76 13.00 16.30
C ILE A 91 -0.08 14.37 16.32
N LEU A 92 0.64 14.68 17.40
CA LEU A 92 1.39 15.93 17.55
C LEU A 92 2.79 15.87 16.90
N GLY A 93 3.36 14.67 16.77
CA GLY A 93 4.66 14.47 16.17
C GLY A 93 5.07 13.01 16.11
N LEU A 94 5.95 12.68 15.16
CA LEU A 94 6.56 11.37 14.99
C LEU A 94 8.08 11.55 14.91
N SER A 95 8.83 10.79 15.69
CA SER A 95 10.29 10.78 15.66
C SER A 95 10.82 9.36 15.81
N GLY A 96 11.97 9.07 15.21
CA GLY A 96 12.56 7.73 15.24
C GLY A 96 13.72 7.58 14.25
N ILE A 97 14.37 6.43 14.33
CA ILE A 97 15.40 6.00 13.38
C ILE A 97 14.75 4.99 12.44
N PHE A 98 14.59 5.37 11.17
CA PHE A 98 13.88 4.58 10.16
C PHE A 98 14.82 3.95 9.11
N SER A 99 16.13 4.05 9.34
CA SER A 99 17.16 3.29 8.63
C SER A 99 17.92 2.47 9.67
N GLY A 100 17.94 1.15 9.47
CA GLY A 100 18.89 0.28 10.15
C GLY A 100 20.31 0.46 9.61
#